data_AF-A0A096BMD1-F1
#
_entry.id   AF-A0A096BMD1-F1
#
_cell.length_a   1.000
_cell.length_b   1.000
_cell.length_c   1.000
_cell.angle_alpha   90.00
_cell.angle_beta   90.00
_cell.angle_gamma   90.00
#
_symmetry.space_group_name_H-M   'P 1'
#
loop_
_entity.id
_entity.type
_entity.pdbx_description
1 polymer ?
#
loop_
_entity_poly.entity_id
_entity_poly.type
_entity_poly.pdbx_seq_one_letter_code
_entity_poly.pdbx_strand_id
1 'polypeptide(L)'
;KVTRGYIKIDFSPAWELNEKVIDFIFFSDKPSQREQKPKDERFKLSFRYQVHGTAFFQGRKVAELTDVGFNNVDEVIEKLVSLLPDDIPPRSMVLFKIENRDKKQTAVYERTKGKGF
;
A
#
# COMPACT_ATOMS: atom_id res chain seq x y z
N LYS A 1 39.77 -24.61 -9.08
CA LYS A 1 38.53 -25.40 -8.84
C LYS A 1 37.82 -24.75 -7.66
N VAL A 2 36.63 -24.17 -7.86
CA VAL A 2 35.83 -23.58 -6.77
C VAL A 2 34.76 -24.60 -6.37
N THR A 3 34.80 -25.05 -5.13
CA THR A 3 33.82 -25.96 -4.55
C THR A 3 32.53 -25.16 -4.32
N ARG A 4 31.46 -25.47 -5.06
CA ARG A 4 30.12 -24.93 -4.79
C ARG A 4 29.64 -25.53 -3.45
N GLY A 5 29.82 -24.79 -2.37
CA GLY A 5 29.23 -25.14 -1.07
C GLY A 5 27.70 -25.04 -1.16
N TYR A 6 27.01 -26.14 -0.88
CA TYR A 6 25.55 -26.15 -0.77
C TYR A 6 25.15 -25.32 0.46
N ILE A 7 24.45 -24.21 0.24
CA ILE A 7 23.81 -23.44 1.31
C ILE A 7 22.44 -24.07 1.54
N LYS A 8 22.27 -24.77 2.66
CA LYS A 8 20.95 -25.20 3.12
C LYS A 8 20.21 -23.95 3.61
N ILE A 9 19.16 -23.57 2.89
CA ILE A 9 18.33 -22.42 3.26
C ILE A 9 17.60 -22.80 4.55
N ASP A 10 17.77 -21.98 5.59
CA ASP A 10 17.06 -22.14 6.85
C ASP A 10 15.69 -21.48 6.75
N PHE A 11 14.65 -22.27 6.96
CA PHE A 11 13.24 -21.84 6.93
C PHE A 11 12.66 -21.62 8.34
N SER A 12 13.46 -21.82 9.39
CA SER A 12 13.04 -21.61 10.78
C SER A 12 12.41 -20.22 11.01
N PRO A 13 12.93 -19.11 10.43
CA PRO A 13 12.30 -17.80 10.59
C PRO A 13 10.91 -17.69 9.97
N ALA A 14 10.66 -18.38 8.85
CA ALA A 14 9.36 -18.39 8.18
C ALA A 14 8.35 -19.25 8.96
N TRP A 15 8.82 -20.34 9.57
CA TRP A 15 8.02 -21.21 10.42
C TRP A 15 7.51 -20.48 11.66
N GLU A 16 8.40 -19.81 12.39
CA GLU A 16 8.05 -19.03 13.58
C GLU A 16 7.05 -17.91 13.28
N LEU A 17 7.15 -17.30 12.09
CA LEU A 17 6.22 -16.24 11.68
C LEU A 17 4.82 -16.80 11.40
N ASN A 18 4.74 -17.95 10.73
CA ASN A 18 3.48 -18.60 10.42
C ASN A 18 2.76 -19.10 11.69
N GLU A 19 3.50 -19.67 12.64
CA GLU A 19 2.96 -20.13 13.93
C GLU A 19 2.27 -18.97 14.68
N LYS A 20 2.91 -17.80 14.73
CA LYS A 20 2.32 -16.59 15.35
C LYS A 20 1.05 -16.11 14.66
N VAL A 21 0.96 -16.25 13.34
CA VAL A 21 -0.24 -15.86 12.57
C VAL A 21 -1.38 -16.83 12.84
N ILE A 22 -1.10 -18.13 12.87
CA ILE A 22 -2.08 -19.18 13.19
C ILE A 22 -2.62 -18.96 14.60
N ASP A 23 -1.75 -18.74 15.59
CA ASP A 23 -2.18 -18.49 16.96
C ASP A 23 -3.06 -17.25 17.10
N PHE A 24 -2.74 -16.19 16.37
CA PHE A 24 -3.54 -14.96 16.36
C PHE A 24 -4.94 -15.17 15.76
N ILE A 25 -5.06 -15.97 14.68
CA ILE A 25 -6.34 -16.22 13.99
C ILE A 25 -7.23 -17.19 14.78
N PHE A 26 -6.64 -18.26 15.35
CA PHE A 26 -7.42 -19.36 15.94
C PHE A 26 -7.60 -19.26 17.46
N PHE A 27 -6.67 -18.63 18.18
CA PHE A 27 -6.66 -18.65 19.66
C PHE A 27 -6.68 -17.25 20.29
N SER A 28 -6.93 -16.19 19.51
CA SER A 28 -7.01 -14.82 20.02
C SER A 28 -8.23 -14.07 19.51
N ASP A 29 -9.04 -13.55 20.43
CA ASP A 29 -10.10 -12.56 20.14
C ASP A 29 -9.55 -11.13 20.07
N LYS A 30 -8.24 -10.96 19.89
CA LYS A 30 -7.64 -9.62 19.78
C LYS A 30 -8.16 -8.97 18.50
N PRO A 31 -8.73 -7.76 18.57
CA PRO A 31 -9.15 -7.05 17.38
C PRO A 31 -7.94 -6.82 16.48
N SER A 32 -8.10 -7.15 15.20
CA SER A 32 -7.04 -6.96 14.22
C SER A 32 -6.65 -5.47 14.18
N GLN A 33 -5.38 -5.14 13.89
CA GLN A 33 -4.99 -3.73 13.70
C GLN A 33 -5.84 -3.02 12.62
N ARG A 34 -6.50 -3.78 11.75
CA ARG A 34 -7.43 -3.28 10.73
C ARG A 34 -8.73 -2.70 11.30
N GLU A 35 -9.14 -3.11 12.51
CA GLU A 35 -10.32 -2.59 13.21
C GLU A 35 -10.04 -1.30 14.00
N GLN A 36 -8.77 -0.92 14.17
CA GLN A 36 -8.45 0.44 14.58
C GLN A 36 -8.86 1.36 13.43
N LYS A 37 -10.05 1.96 13.55
CA LYS A 37 -10.48 3.09 12.71
C LYS A 37 -9.25 3.97 12.50
N PRO A 38 -8.90 4.31 11.25
CA PRO A 38 -7.71 5.09 10.99
C PRO A 38 -7.81 6.32 11.89
N LYS A 39 -6.86 6.46 12.82
CA LYS A 39 -6.68 7.75 13.50
C LYS A 39 -6.63 8.75 12.37
N ASP A 40 -7.46 9.78 12.44
CA ASP A 40 -7.39 10.96 11.58
C ASP A 40 -6.07 11.72 11.81
N GLU A 41 -4.93 11.02 11.77
CA GLU A 41 -3.65 11.60 11.42
C GLU A 41 -3.80 12.01 9.96
N ARG A 42 -4.39 13.19 9.77
CA ARG A 42 -4.46 13.88 8.50
C ARG A 42 -3.06 13.80 7.90
N PHE A 43 -2.91 12.99 6.87
CA PHE A 43 -1.65 12.81 6.17
C PHE A 43 -1.31 14.15 5.51
N LYS A 44 -0.52 14.96 6.22
CA LYS A 44 -0.18 16.32 5.80
C LYS A 44 0.94 16.24 4.77
N LEU A 45 0.54 16.34 3.50
CA LEU A 45 1.47 16.66 2.43
C LEU A 45 1.95 18.10 2.50
N SER A 46 3.10 18.33 1.89
CA SER A 46 3.64 19.65 1.60
C SER A 46 4.43 19.52 0.31
N PHE A 47 4.42 20.55 -0.53
CA PHE A 47 5.09 20.58 -1.82
C PHE A 47 6.57 20.14 -1.80
N ARG A 48 7.24 20.27 -0.65
CA ARG A 48 8.65 19.93 -0.49
C ARG A 48 8.91 18.43 -0.45
N TYR A 49 7.90 17.64 -0.12
CA TYR A 49 8.10 16.22 0.10
C TYR A 49 8.01 15.42 -1.19
N GLN A 50 8.91 14.45 -1.34
CA GLN A 50 8.84 13.48 -2.42
C GLN A 50 7.79 12.41 -2.12
N VAL A 51 6.81 12.32 -3.02
CA VAL A 51 5.65 11.45 -2.85
C VAL A 51 5.70 10.35 -3.88
N HIS A 52 5.54 9.12 -3.41
CA HIS A 52 5.42 7.93 -4.23
C HIS A 52 3.99 7.40 -4.13
N GLY A 53 3.24 7.58 -5.21
CA GLY A 53 1.87 7.12 -5.34
C GLY A 53 1.78 5.83 -6.15
N THR A 54 1.01 4.86 -5.68
CA THR A 54 0.74 3.60 -6.39
C THR A 54 -0.74 3.30 -6.37
N ALA A 55 -1.30 2.99 -7.53
CA ALA A 55 -2.68 2.56 -7.67
C ALA A 55 -2.75 1.05 -7.86
N PHE A 56 -3.63 0.41 -7.10
CA PHE A 56 -3.87 -1.02 -7.11
C PHE A 56 -5.32 -1.30 -7.49
N PHE A 57 -5.51 -2.19 -8.47
CA PHE A 57 -6.80 -2.73 -8.84
C PHE A 57 -6.76 -4.25 -8.67
N GLN A 58 -7.67 -4.80 -7.87
CA GLN A 58 -7.72 -6.24 -7.55
C GLN A 58 -6.37 -6.81 -7.06
N GLY A 59 -5.61 -6.02 -6.30
CA GLY A 59 -4.28 -6.40 -5.80
C GLY A 59 -3.15 -6.31 -6.84
N ARG A 60 -3.44 -5.94 -8.09
CA ARG A 60 -2.42 -5.70 -9.13
C ARG A 60 -2.08 -4.22 -9.20
N LYS A 61 -0.78 -3.91 -9.31
CA LYS A 61 -0.30 -2.54 -9.54
C LYS A 61 -0.67 -2.12 -10.96
N VAL A 62 -1.51 -1.09 -11.09
CA VAL A 62 -1.99 -0.58 -12.39
C VAL A 62 -1.31 0.71 -12.81
N ALA A 63 -0.95 1.55 -11.85
CA ALA A 63 -0.22 2.79 -12.11
C ALA A 63 0.71 3.10 -10.94
N GLU A 64 1.82 3.78 -11.24
CA GLU A 64 2.72 4.33 -10.24
C GLU A 64 3.20 5.71 -10.68
N LEU A 65 3.42 6.57 -9.69
CA LEU A 65 3.90 7.93 -9.90
C LEU A 65 4.87 8.27 -8.79
N THR A 66 5.97 8.92 -9.12
CA THR A 66 6.88 9.50 -8.15
C THR A 66 7.12 10.94 -8.55
N ASP A 67 6.68 11.89 -7.73
CA ASP A 67 6.85 13.31 -8.04
C ASP A 67 6.92 14.15 -6.76
N VAL A 68 7.34 15.40 -6.93
CA VAL A 68 7.41 16.45 -5.90
C VAL A 68 6.41 17.56 -6.24
N GLY A 69 6.05 18.40 -5.28
CA GLY A 69 5.18 19.56 -5.53
C GLY A 69 3.70 19.38 -5.18
N PHE A 70 3.31 18.23 -4.61
CA PHE A 70 1.94 18.03 -4.16
C PHE A 70 1.67 18.71 -2.82
N ASN A 71 0.60 19.49 -2.74
CA ASN A 71 0.15 20.10 -1.48
C ASN A 71 -0.87 19.22 -0.77
N ASN A 72 -1.71 18.55 -1.54
CA ASN A 72 -2.80 17.71 -1.03
C ASN A 72 -2.72 16.28 -1.56
N VAL A 73 -3.34 15.37 -0.82
CA VAL A 73 -3.50 13.96 -1.23
C VAL A 73 -4.35 13.85 -2.49
N ASP A 74 -5.39 14.69 -2.62
CA ASP A 74 -6.30 14.64 -3.76
C ASP A 74 -5.59 14.96 -5.09
N GLU A 75 -4.64 15.91 -5.11
CA GLU A 75 -3.83 16.20 -6.31
C GLU A 75 -3.00 14.98 -6.77
N VAL A 76 -2.49 14.20 -5.82
CA VAL A 76 -1.76 12.96 -6.11
C VAL A 76 -2.70 11.92 -6.70
N ILE A 77 -3.92 11.80 -6.15
CA ILE A 77 -4.94 10.87 -6.62
C ILE A 77 -5.39 11.27 -8.04
N GLU A 78 -5.68 12.53 -8.31
CA GLU A 78 -6.09 13.02 -9.64
C GLU A 78 -5.04 12.71 -10.70
N LYS A 79 -3.75 12.96 -10.39
CA LYS A 79 -2.64 12.60 -11.28
C LYS A 79 -2.55 11.08 -11.50
N LEU A 80 -2.68 10.27 -10.46
CA LEU A 80 -2.71 8.81 -10.59
C LEU A 80 -3.90 8.34 -11.41
N VAL A 81 -5.07 8.96 -11.25
CA VAL A 81 -6.29 8.65 -11.99
C VAL A 81 -6.11 8.93 -13.48
N SER A 82 -5.45 10.04 -13.85
CA SER A 82 -5.13 10.33 -15.26
C SER A 82 -4.19 9.31 -15.92
N LEU A 83 -3.46 8.53 -15.12
CA LEU A 83 -2.55 7.47 -15.59
C LEU A 83 -3.20 6.08 -15.53
N LEU A 84 -4.45 5.97 -15.07
CA LEU A 84 -5.13 4.68 -15.00
C LEU A 84 -5.53 4.19 -16.39
N PRO A 85 -5.43 2.89 -16.66
CA PRO A 85 -5.93 2.31 -17.89
C PRO A 85 -7.47 2.38 -17.96
N ASP A 86 -8.01 2.63 -19.16
CA ASP A 86 -9.45 2.67 -19.43
C ASP A 86 -10.14 1.30 -19.22
N ASP A 87 -9.36 0.22 -19.16
CA ASP A 87 -9.80 -1.17 -18.99
C ASP A 87 -10.48 -1.46 -17.63
N ILE A 88 -10.41 -0.52 -16.67
CA ILE A 88 -11.05 -0.70 -15.36
C ILE A 88 -12.57 -0.50 -15.48
N PRO A 89 -13.41 -1.50 -15.13
CA PRO A 89 -14.86 -1.38 -15.22
C PRO A 89 -15.43 -0.28 -14.32
N PRO A 90 -16.55 0.37 -14.68
CA PRO A 90 -17.26 1.27 -13.78
C PRO A 90 -17.71 0.53 -12.51
N ARG A 91 -17.78 1.24 -11.37
CA ARG A 91 -18.01 0.73 -10.00
C ARG A 91 -16.93 -0.18 -9.43
N SER A 92 -15.76 -0.21 -10.07
CA SER A 92 -14.58 -0.87 -9.53
C SER A 92 -13.95 -0.06 -8.40
N MET A 93 -13.50 -0.76 -7.37
CA MET A 93 -12.74 -0.20 -6.26
C MET A 93 -11.25 -0.18 -6.60
N VAL A 94 -10.62 0.97 -6.45
CA VAL A 94 -9.18 1.17 -6.65
C VAL A 94 -8.57 1.64 -5.35
N LEU A 95 -7.47 1.00 -4.96
CA LEU A 95 -6.70 1.31 -3.76
C LEU A 95 -5.51 2.19 -4.14
N PHE A 96 -5.44 3.39 -3.59
CA PHE A 96 -4.33 4.32 -3.78
C PHE A 96 -3.44 4.30 -2.55
N LYS A 97 -2.23 3.79 -2.69
CA LYS A 97 -1.19 3.84 -1.67
C LYS A 97 -0.30 5.05 -1.94
N ILE A 98 -0.25 5.98 -1.00
CA ILE A 98 0.56 7.20 -1.08
C ILE A 98 1.61 7.14 0.01
N GLU A 99 2.87 7.18 -0.39
CA GLU A 99 4.03 7.10 0.48
C GLU A 99 4.82 8.40 0.39
N ASN A 100 5.02 9.06 1.52
CA ASN A 100 5.94 10.18 1.64
C ASN A 100 7.33 9.63 1.98
N ARG A 101 8.27 9.72 1.03
CA ARG A 101 9.61 9.15 1.19
C ARG A 101 10.45 9.85 2.25
N ASP A 102 10.24 11.15 2.44
CA ASP A 102 11.00 11.94 3.41
C ASP A 102 10.58 11.65 4.84
N LYS A 103 9.27 11.57 5.09
CA LYS A 103 8.72 11.25 6.42
C LYS A 103 8.59 9.75 6.69
N LYS A 104 8.81 8.90 5.68
CA LYS A 104 8.52 7.46 5.71
C LYS A 104 7.10 7.14 6.18
N GLN A 105 6.16 8.03 5.87
CA GLN A 105 4.74 7.88 6.21
C GLN A 105 4.01 7.31 5.01
N THR A 106 3.11 6.36 5.24
CA THR A 106 2.28 5.77 4.20
C THR A 106 0.81 5.91 4.57
N ALA A 107 -0.01 6.33 3.61
CA ALA A 107 -1.45 6.37 3.72
C ALA A 107 -2.07 5.55 2.58
N VAL A 108 -3.18 4.88 2.87
CA VAL A 108 -3.93 4.10 1.88
C VAL A 108 -5.34 4.66 1.79
N TYR A 109 -5.76 4.98 0.58
CA TYR A 109 -7.06 5.54 0.27
C TYR A 109 -7.82 4.61 -0.66
N GLU A 110 -9.12 4.49 -0.44
CA GLU A 110 -10.01 3.69 -1.27
C GLU A 110 -10.93 4.63 -2.05
N ARG A 111 -11.02 4.45 -3.37
CA ARG A 111 -11.95 5.20 -4.24
C ARG A 111 -12.66 4.26 -5.19
N THR A 112 -13.91 4.58 -5.54
CA THR A 112 -14.74 3.76 -6.43
C THR A 112 -15.02 4.49 -7.74
N LYS A 113 -14.78 3.82 -8.88
CA LYS A 113 -15.05 4.35 -10.22
C LYS A 113 -16.52 4.68 -10.41
N GLY A 114 -16.85 5.98 -10.48
CA GLY A 114 -18.23 6.48 -10.66
C GLY A 114 -18.87 7.14 -9.43
N LYS A 115 -18.24 7.13 -8.25
CA LYS A 115 -18.67 7.95 -7.09
C LYS A 115 -17.47 8.73 -6.56
N GLY A 116 -17.13 9.80 -7.29
CA GLY A 116 -15.86 10.52 -7.15
C GLY A 116 -14.78 9.83 -7.97
N PHE A 117 -14.53 10.37 -9.16
CA PHE A 117 -13.34 10.13 -9.97
C PHE A 117 -12.70 11.47 -10.20
#